data_AF-A0A0R3QX59-F1
#
_entry.id   AF-A0A0R3QX59-F1
#
_cell.length_a   1.000
_cell.length_b   1.000
_cell.length_c   1.000
_cell.angle_alpha   90.00
_cell.angle_beta   90.00
_cell.angle_gamma   90.00
#
_symmetry.space_group_name_H-M   'P 1'
#
loop_
_entity.id
_entity.type
_entity.pdbx_description
1 polymer ?
#
loop_
_entity_poly.entity_id
_entity_poly.type
_entity_poly.pdbx_seq_one_letter_code
_entity_poly.pdbx_strand_id
1 'polypeptide(L)'
;SYLYISSKPFYEAISVAIKIQSDKNAVLGYPTMNLYGINFTIRNVFRRYSNLLLWNGKQSYSNGFVGMLVYSFIFLDNQDVVSSIKRAEIEWRNKLKRSNESGVRFRLFGDEIVNNEIFVGSVGSLPYFLTGFLAMVIFIFLSILHYNQTFLQTVFLTLWTTLCPCLAGLTSVAIFSILGRTLNPSILITPFLILAVGVDDAFLVLHKWFTSVEIDSLSRLISVLVEIGPSITLTSVTNICAFMISSFFSPNAIREFCYCSALAIMLDWIFQILVFTPVLLKIHSCSFNISRKGNKRCKSPFKSYCEFLMHPVTRITLFCILIPFWIYNIYLALRMEENFTPQKTIRSDSFLTDSLPILENVRNSGLSRTMYSWRDRAFIHKQVREKMPEEMLVYDYDCTLFDIILTARETMLQSCVITSITMLAICTLFIPSARATAFVFLSMISVTTGADMDIIVTISVVMAIGLTIDYAEHINYHHFVMNSILPPIDRMSSSLQAITYATVQAATTTLICVLPLYSYNVYMYVTFAEAIILCSIFGLLHAVVVIPFLFLFF
;
A
#
# COMPACT_ATOMS: atom_id res chain seq x y z
N SER A 1 39.69 25.88 -20.40
CA SER A 1 39.58 24.59 -21.11
C SER A 1 38.18 24.47 -21.70
N TYR A 2 38.04 24.61 -23.01
CA TYR A 2 36.75 24.38 -23.69
C TYR A 2 36.61 22.89 -23.95
N LEU A 3 35.71 22.22 -23.23
CA LEU A 3 35.40 20.82 -23.45
C LEU A 3 34.46 20.73 -24.67
N TYR A 4 34.99 20.32 -25.82
CA TYR A 4 34.19 20.00 -27.00
C TYR A 4 33.57 18.61 -26.81
N ILE A 5 32.32 18.57 -26.35
CA ILE A 5 31.54 17.33 -26.28
C ILE A 5 30.86 17.17 -27.64
N SER A 6 31.30 16.19 -28.42
CA SER A 6 30.68 15.85 -29.70
C SER A 6 29.34 15.15 -29.45
N SER A 7 28.23 15.71 -29.96
CA SER A 7 26.90 15.08 -29.97
C SER A 7 26.78 13.96 -31.01
N LYS A 8 27.87 13.57 -31.69
CA LYS A 8 27.91 12.50 -32.69
C LYS A 8 27.34 11.16 -32.17
N PRO A 9 27.60 10.70 -30.93
CA PRO A 9 27.02 9.46 -30.42
C PRO A 9 25.49 9.54 -30.23
N PHE A 10 24.98 10.70 -29.81
CA PHE A 10 23.54 10.96 -29.67
C PHE A 10 22.84 10.92 -31.02
N TYR A 11 23.47 11.54 -32.01
CA TYR A 11 23.01 11.57 -33.38
C TYR A 11 23.06 10.19 -34.05
N GLU A 12 24.14 9.41 -33.87
CA GLU A 12 24.24 8.05 -34.40
C GLU A 12 23.15 7.13 -33.82
N ALA A 13 22.86 7.22 -32.52
CA ALA A 13 21.79 6.44 -31.89
C ALA A 13 20.39 6.79 -32.42
N ILE A 14 20.07 8.07 -32.59
CA ILE A 14 18.80 8.52 -33.20
C ILE A 14 18.72 8.05 -34.66
N SER A 15 19.81 8.16 -35.42
CA SER A 15 19.84 7.75 -36.83
C SER A 15 19.64 6.24 -37.02
N VAL A 16 20.18 5.42 -36.11
CA VAL A 16 20.01 3.97 -36.07
C VAL A 16 18.59 3.60 -35.62
N ALA A 17 18.04 4.31 -34.62
CA ALA A 17 16.70 4.04 -34.09
C ALA A 17 15.58 4.30 -35.10
N ILE A 18 15.72 5.32 -35.96
CA ILE A 18 14.62 5.73 -36.86
C ILE A 18 14.74 5.13 -38.27
N LYS A 19 15.83 4.41 -38.62
CA LYS A 19 16.07 3.87 -39.99
C LYS A 19 15.90 4.92 -41.12
N ILE A 20 15.99 6.22 -40.81
CA ILE A 20 15.68 7.33 -41.73
C ILE A 20 16.65 7.42 -42.92
N GLN A 21 17.80 6.75 -42.88
CA GLN A 21 18.76 6.79 -44.00
C GLN A 21 18.18 6.34 -45.35
N SER A 22 17.01 5.68 -45.39
CA SER A 22 16.36 5.31 -46.65
C SER A 22 15.50 6.40 -47.28
N ASP A 23 15.20 7.51 -46.60
CA ASP A 23 14.38 8.59 -47.15
C ASP A 23 15.25 9.69 -47.78
N LYS A 24 15.23 9.79 -49.12
CA LYS A 24 16.01 10.79 -49.88
C LYS A 24 15.69 12.23 -49.49
N ASN A 25 14.53 12.45 -48.86
CA ASN A 25 14.05 13.76 -48.47
C ASN A 25 14.43 14.16 -47.04
N ALA A 26 15.02 13.28 -46.24
CA ALA A 26 15.40 13.58 -44.86
C ALA A 26 16.75 12.94 -44.52
N VAL A 27 17.83 13.67 -44.81
CA VAL A 27 19.19 13.26 -44.44
C VAL A 27 19.58 14.01 -43.16
N LEU A 28 19.27 13.41 -42.02
CA LEU A 28 19.83 13.84 -40.75
C LEU A 28 21.37 13.75 -40.88
N GLY A 29 22.16 14.71 -40.39
CA GLY A 29 23.63 14.72 -40.44
C GLY A 29 24.24 15.59 -39.33
N TYR A 30 25.49 15.36 -38.92
CA TYR A 30 26.23 16.27 -38.02
C TYR A 30 27.49 16.78 -38.71
N PRO A 31 27.81 18.10 -38.65
CA PRO A 31 27.14 19.16 -37.90
C PRO A 31 25.91 19.77 -38.57
N THR A 32 25.55 19.30 -39.77
CA THR A 32 24.45 19.83 -40.58
C THR A 32 23.49 18.73 -41.02
N MET A 33 22.20 19.01 -40.95
CA MET A 33 21.11 18.13 -41.37
C MET A 33 20.41 18.72 -42.59
N ASN A 34 19.95 17.87 -43.51
CA ASN A 34 19.12 18.23 -44.66
C ASN A 34 17.71 17.64 -44.49
N LEU A 35 16.71 18.50 -44.33
CA LEU A 35 15.29 18.11 -44.33
C LEU A 35 14.60 18.79 -45.50
N TYR A 36 14.04 18.02 -46.42
CA TYR A 36 13.33 18.48 -47.61
C TYR A 36 14.12 19.50 -48.45
N GLY A 37 15.44 19.30 -48.58
CA GLY A 37 16.33 20.19 -49.32
C GLY A 37 16.85 21.39 -48.52
N ILE A 38 16.44 21.54 -47.25
CA ILE A 38 16.83 22.63 -46.38
C ILE A 38 17.93 22.16 -45.42
N ASN A 39 19.10 22.79 -45.51
CA ASN A 39 20.25 22.51 -44.66
C ASN A 39 20.20 23.33 -43.36
N PHE A 40 20.21 22.66 -42.21
CA PHE A 40 20.24 23.24 -40.86
C PHE A 40 21.54 22.89 -40.13
N THR A 41 22.13 23.84 -39.39
CA THR A 41 23.28 23.58 -38.50
C THR A 41 22.83 23.16 -37.10
N ILE A 42 23.30 22.01 -36.60
CA ILE A 42 22.96 21.42 -35.29
C ILE A 42 24.02 21.76 -34.23
N ARG A 43 24.79 22.83 -34.42
CA ARG A 43 26.00 23.13 -33.62
C ARG A 43 25.69 23.69 -32.21
N ASN A 44 24.47 24.18 -31.98
CA ASN A 44 24.09 24.88 -30.74
C ASN A 44 23.08 24.03 -29.94
N VAL A 45 23.57 23.12 -29.09
CA VAL A 45 22.71 22.22 -28.28
C VAL A 45 23.04 22.26 -26.77
N PHE A 46 23.86 23.21 -26.30
CA PHE A 46 24.37 23.20 -24.92
C PHE A 46 23.84 24.35 -24.06
N ARG A 47 23.30 24.00 -22.89
CA ARG A 47 22.97 24.93 -21.79
C ARG A 47 24.13 24.96 -20.80
N ARG A 48 24.66 26.14 -20.47
CA ARG A 48 25.64 26.32 -19.38
C ARG A 48 24.98 27.05 -18.23
N TYR A 49 24.98 26.43 -17.05
CA TYR A 49 24.69 27.12 -15.79
C TYR A 49 25.99 27.30 -15.01
N SER A 50 26.28 28.54 -14.62
CA SER A 50 27.30 28.82 -13.61
C SER A 50 26.62 29.22 -12.31
N ASN A 51 26.82 28.43 -11.26
CA ASN A 51 26.56 28.89 -9.90
C ASN A 51 27.62 29.96 -9.58
N LEU A 52 27.26 31.24 -9.65
CA LEU A 52 28.11 32.29 -9.08
C LEU A 52 27.73 32.44 -7.60
N LEU A 53 28.58 31.94 -6.71
CA LEU A 53 28.52 32.23 -5.28
C LEU A 53 28.86 33.72 -5.10
N LEU A 54 27.85 34.57 -4.93
CA LEU A 54 28.05 35.93 -4.45
C LEU A 54 28.16 35.90 -2.92
N TRP A 55 29.13 36.64 -2.38
CA TRP A 55 29.62 36.64 -0.99
C TRP A 55 28.58 37.03 0.09
N ASN A 56 27.29 37.19 -0.26
CA ASN A 56 26.21 37.65 0.63
C ASN A 56 25.01 36.67 0.74
N GLY A 57 25.20 35.37 0.48
CA GLY A 57 24.17 34.35 0.75
C GLY A 57 22.91 34.41 -0.13
N LYS A 58 22.83 35.33 -1.11
CA LYS A 58 21.81 35.35 -2.15
C LYS A 58 22.35 34.65 -3.40
N GLN A 59 21.84 33.46 -3.71
CA GLN A 59 22.07 32.80 -4.99
C GLN A 59 21.44 33.65 -6.11
N SER A 60 22.27 34.21 -6.99
CA SER A 60 21.81 34.88 -8.20
C SER A 60 22.22 34.04 -9.40
N TYR A 61 21.24 33.46 -10.09
CA TYR A 61 21.44 32.74 -11.33
C TYR A 61 21.67 33.74 -12.46
N SER A 62 22.83 33.66 -13.13
CA SER A 62 23.04 34.36 -14.40
C SER A 62 22.28 33.59 -15.49
N ASN A 63 21.21 34.20 -16.01
CA ASN A 63 20.41 33.65 -17.10
C ASN A 63 21.14 33.82 -18.44
N GLY A 64 21.88 32.80 -18.85
CA GLY A 64 22.23 32.63 -20.26
C GLY A 64 21.07 31.99 -21.02
N PHE A 65 20.58 32.62 -22.09
CA PHE A 65 19.63 32.01 -23.02
C PHE A 65 20.38 31.31 -24.15
N VAL A 66 20.09 30.04 -24.38
CA VAL A 66 20.56 29.28 -25.55
C VAL A 66 19.37 28.50 -26.10
N GLY A 67 19.17 28.56 -27.41
CA GLY A 67 18.10 27.84 -28.10
C GLY A 67 18.20 26.33 -27.87
N MET A 68 17.11 25.74 -27.39
CA MET A 68 16.94 24.30 -27.31
C MET A 68 16.32 23.84 -28.62
N LEU A 69 16.95 22.89 -29.31
CA LEU A 69 16.39 22.29 -30.49
C LEU A 69 15.51 21.12 -30.05
N VAL A 70 14.20 21.32 -30.08
CA VAL A 70 13.20 20.31 -29.70
C VAL A 70 12.71 19.63 -30.97
N TYR A 71 12.88 18.31 -31.05
CA TYR A 71 12.23 17.50 -32.07
C TYR A 71 11.03 16.80 -31.45
N SER A 72 9.87 16.94 -32.08
CA SER A 72 8.68 16.15 -31.76
C SER A 72 8.47 15.16 -32.89
N PHE A 73 8.66 13.87 -32.60
CA PHE A 73 8.37 12.78 -33.53
C PHE A 73 7.11 12.06 -33.04
N ILE A 74 6.08 12.02 -33.87
CA ILE A 74 4.83 11.32 -33.57
C ILE A 74 4.83 10.03 -34.37
N PHE A 75 4.82 8.89 -33.67
CA PHE A 75 4.71 7.58 -34.28
C PHE A 75 3.29 7.06 -34.08
N LEU A 76 2.54 6.89 -35.17
CA LEU A 76 1.22 6.27 -35.16
C LEU A 76 1.37 4.76 -35.40
N ASP A 77 0.73 3.94 -34.57
CA ASP A 77 0.52 2.49 -34.76
C ASP A 77 1.77 1.61 -34.96
N ASN A 78 2.90 1.95 -34.34
CA ASN A 78 4.13 1.15 -34.43
C ASN A 78 4.66 0.71 -33.05
N GLN A 79 4.13 -0.38 -32.49
CA GLN A 79 4.60 -0.95 -31.20
C GLN A 79 6.09 -1.35 -31.23
N ASP A 80 6.60 -1.83 -32.36
CA ASP A 80 8.00 -2.24 -32.53
C ASP A 80 8.98 -1.06 -32.42
N VAL A 81 8.56 0.12 -32.86
CA VAL A 81 9.37 1.33 -32.79
C VAL A 81 9.46 1.82 -31.35
N VAL A 82 8.34 1.84 -30.63
CA VAL A 82 8.30 2.23 -29.21
C VAL A 82 9.20 1.31 -28.36
N SER A 83 9.14 0.00 -28.56
CA SER A 83 10.00 -0.95 -27.84
C SER A 83 11.49 -0.78 -28.17
N SER A 84 11.80 -0.36 -29.40
CA SER A 84 13.17 -0.08 -29.83
C SER A 84 13.71 1.22 -29.21
N ILE A 85 12.90 2.26 -29.12
CA ILE A 85 13.24 3.52 -28.44
C ILE A 85 13.52 3.27 -26.96
N LYS A 86 12.63 2.54 -26.28
CA LYS A 86 12.78 2.15 -24.87
C LYS A 86 14.10 1.41 -24.61
N ARG A 87 14.46 0.45 -25.48
CA ARG A 87 15.74 -0.26 -25.39
C ARG A 87 16.94 0.66 -25.60
N ALA A 88 16.88 1.54 -26.59
CA ALA A 88 17.96 2.49 -26.87
C ALA A 88 18.20 3.46 -25.70
N GLU A 89 17.13 3.89 -25.03
CA GLU A 89 17.19 4.75 -23.83
C GLU A 89 17.99 4.09 -22.69
N ILE A 90 17.68 2.83 -22.39
CA ILE A 90 18.40 2.04 -21.36
C ILE A 90 19.86 1.79 -21.77
N GLU A 91 20.11 1.42 -23.03
CA GLU A 91 21.47 1.18 -23.52
C GLU A 91 22.34 2.44 -23.40
N TRP A 92 21.78 3.60 -23.76
CA TRP A 92 22.48 4.86 -23.69
C TRP A 92 22.77 5.27 -22.26
N ARG A 93 21.80 5.09 -21.34
CA ARG A 93 22.05 5.26 -19.90
C ARG A 93 23.24 4.44 -19.44
N ASN A 94 23.33 3.18 -19.85
CA ASN A 94 24.42 2.29 -19.46
C ASN A 94 25.77 2.74 -20.06
N LYS A 95 25.78 3.24 -21.30
CA LYS A 95 26.98 3.85 -21.91
C LYS A 95 27.44 5.08 -21.13
N LEU A 96 26.53 5.98 -20.77
CA LEU A 96 26.83 7.21 -20.00
C LEU A 96 27.37 6.89 -18.60
N LYS A 97 26.85 5.86 -17.93
CA LYS A 97 27.39 5.39 -16.64
C LYS A 97 28.85 4.92 -16.76
N ARG A 98 29.22 4.30 -17.89
CA ARG A 98 30.58 3.80 -18.15
C ARG A 98 31.55 4.90 -18.56
N SER A 99 31.07 5.90 -19.30
CA SER A 99 31.89 7.01 -19.83
C SER A 99 32.08 8.18 -18.85
N ASN A 100 31.97 7.93 -17.54
CA ASN A 100 32.01 8.97 -16.51
C ASN A 100 33.47 9.42 -16.26
N GLU A 101 34.05 10.13 -17.23
CA GLU A 101 35.40 10.71 -17.15
C GLU A 101 35.43 11.96 -16.25
N SER A 102 36.61 12.24 -15.69
CA SER A 102 36.84 13.19 -14.59
C SER A 102 36.62 14.65 -14.97
N GLY A 103 35.39 15.14 -14.81
CA GLY A 103 35.08 16.57 -14.76
C GLY A 103 33.65 16.96 -15.16
N VAL A 104 32.96 16.12 -15.93
CA VAL A 104 31.59 16.39 -16.41
C VAL A 104 30.72 15.15 -16.23
N ARG A 105 29.60 15.32 -15.52
CA ARG A 105 28.63 14.25 -15.26
C ARG A 105 27.42 14.39 -16.19
N PHE A 106 27.26 13.46 -17.11
CA PHE A 106 26.06 13.37 -17.95
C PHE A 106 24.97 12.57 -17.25
N ARG A 107 23.74 13.09 -17.27
CA ARG A 107 22.56 12.41 -16.73
C ARG A 107 21.48 12.41 -17.81
N LEU A 108 20.99 11.21 -18.14
CA LEU A 108 19.90 11.01 -19.10
C LEU A 108 18.59 10.87 -18.32
N PHE A 109 17.54 11.51 -18.84
CA PHE A 109 16.18 11.42 -18.34
C PHE A 109 15.28 10.89 -19.45
N GLY A 110 14.37 10.01 -19.08
CA GLY A 110 13.31 9.51 -19.96
C GLY A 110 12.40 8.54 -19.20
N ASP A 111 11.24 8.28 -19.80
CA ASP A 111 10.17 7.52 -19.16
C ASP A 111 10.58 6.08 -18.86
N GLU A 112 11.29 5.44 -19.78
CA GLU A 112 11.70 4.05 -19.59
C GLU A 112 12.76 3.94 -18.48
N ILE A 113 13.63 4.94 -18.34
CA ILE A 113 14.58 5.00 -17.23
C ILE A 113 13.85 5.14 -15.89
N VAL A 114 12.84 6.00 -15.80
CA VAL A 114 12.01 6.16 -14.58
C VAL A 114 11.31 4.85 -14.26
N ASN A 115 10.65 4.22 -15.23
CA ASN A 115 9.98 2.93 -15.06
C ASN A 115 10.94 1.83 -14.59
N ASN A 116 12.13 1.76 -15.19
CA ASN A 116 13.14 0.79 -14.79
C ASN A 116 13.67 1.05 -13.37
N GLU A 117 13.81 2.30 -12.94
CA GLU A 117 14.20 2.62 -11.55
C GLU A 117 13.11 2.24 -10.53
N ILE A 118 11.83 2.45 -10.86
CA ILE A 118 10.71 2.02 -10.02
C ILE A 118 10.67 0.48 -9.93
N PHE A 119 10.86 -0.21 -11.05
CA PHE A 119 10.93 -1.68 -11.10
C PHE A 119 12.10 -2.22 -10.26
N VAL A 120 13.30 -1.63 -10.38
CA VAL A 120 14.47 -1.98 -9.58
C VAL A 120 14.25 -1.70 -8.08
N GLY A 121 13.54 -0.62 -7.73
CA GLY A 121 13.09 -0.37 -6.36
C GLY A 121 12.15 -1.47 -5.86
N SER A 122 11.26 -1.94 -6.71
CA SER A 122 10.30 -2.98 -6.32
C SER A 122 10.94 -4.33 -6.11
N VAL A 123 11.81 -4.76 -7.03
CA VAL A 123 12.61 -5.99 -6.85
C VAL A 123 13.55 -5.85 -5.65
N GLY A 124 14.11 -4.66 -5.42
CA GLY A 124 14.98 -4.37 -4.27
C GLY A 124 14.28 -4.44 -2.91
N SER A 125 12.94 -4.37 -2.86
CA SER A 125 12.15 -4.52 -1.63
C SER A 125 11.96 -5.99 -1.21
N LEU A 126 12.09 -6.95 -2.15
CA LEU A 126 11.85 -8.38 -1.89
C LEU A 126 12.63 -8.96 -0.70
N PRO A 127 13.93 -8.67 -0.50
CA PRO A 127 14.67 -9.19 0.65
C PRO A 127 14.11 -8.74 2.01
N TYR A 128 13.54 -7.53 2.08
CA TYR A 128 12.92 -7.02 3.31
C TYR A 128 11.61 -7.73 3.59
N PHE A 129 10.78 -7.94 2.56
CA PHE A 129 9.58 -8.78 2.66
C PHE A 129 9.90 -10.22 3.06
N LEU A 130 10.95 -10.82 2.50
CA LEU A 130 11.41 -12.16 2.88
C LEU A 130 11.90 -12.22 4.34
N THR A 131 12.59 -11.17 4.80
CA THR A 131 13.02 -11.07 6.21
C THR A 131 11.82 -10.98 7.14
N GLY A 132 10.82 -10.17 6.78
CA GLY A 132 9.56 -10.07 7.52
C GLY A 132 8.77 -11.38 7.55
N PHE A 133 8.72 -12.08 6.41
CA PHE A 133 8.14 -13.41 6.32
C PHE A 133 8.80 -14.42 7.27
N LEU A 134 10.13 -14.50 7.25
CA LEU A 134 10.87 -15.41 8.13
C LEU A 134 10.63 -15.09 9.61
N ALA A 135 10.65 -13.80 9.97
CA ALA A 135 10.36 -13.36 11.34
C ALA A 135 8.93 -13.72 11.77
N MET A 136 7.95 -13.56 10.87
CA MET A 136 6.56 -13.94 11.10
C MET A 136 6.41 -15.46 11.28
N VAL A 137 7.06 -16.28 10.44
CA VAL A 137 7.04 -17.75 10.58
C VAL A 137 7.61 -18.20 11.93
N ILE A 138 8.70 -17.57 12.38
CA ILE A 138 9.28 -17.83 13.71
C ILE A 138 8.27 -17.48 14.80
N PHE A 139 7.60 -16.34 14.71
CA PHE A 139 6.60 -15.94 15.69
C PHE A 139 5.39 -16.88 15.72
N ILE A 140 4.91 -17.33 14.55
CA ILE A 140 3.82 -18.32 14.46
C ILE A 140 4.25 -19.64 15.11
N PHE A 141 5.48 -20.10 14.82
CA PHE A 141 6.03 -21.30 15.44
C PHE A 141 6.07 -21.20 16.97
N LEU A 142 6.58 -20.09 17.51
CA LEU A 142 6.62 -19.83 18.96
C LEU A 142 5.20 -19.75 19.57
N SER A 143 4.26 -19.14 18.86
CA SER A 143 2.87 -19.01 19.27
C SER A 143 2.13 -20.35 19.32
N ILE A 144 2.42 -21.27 18.39
CA ILE A 144 1.85 -22.62 18.41
C ILE A 144 2.52 -23.49 19.49
N LEU A 145 3.84 -23.33 19.70
CA LEU A 145 4.58 -24.03 20.74
C LEU A 145 4.01 -23.75 22.14
N HIS A 146 3.46 -22.54 22.36
CA HIS A 146 2.77 -22.16 23.60
C HIS A 146 1.65 -23.14 23.99
N TYR A 147 0.97 -23.76 23.01
CA TYR A 147 -0.09 -24.75 23.26
C TYR A 147 0.44 -26.15 23.60
N ASN A 148 1.73 -26.27 23.97
CA ASN A 148 2.40 -27.49 24.44
C ASN A 148 2.24 -28.68 23.46
N GLN A 149 2.39 -28.41 22.17
CA GLN A 149 2.31 -29.40 21.10
C GLN A 149 3.64 -30.12 20.90
N THR A 150 3.60 -31.29 20.25
CA THR A 150 4.85 -31.92 19.80
C THR A 150 5.56 -31.04 18.77
N PHE A 151 6.88 -31.09 18.74
CA PHE A 151 7.69 -30.27 17.81
C PHE A 151 7.27 -30.49 16.36
N LEU A 152 7.08 -31.74 15.93
CA LEU A 152 6.71 -32.09 14.55
C LEU A 152 5.34 -31.53 14.16
N GLN A 153 4.35 -31.58 15.07
CA GLN A 153 3.03 -30.99 14.84
C GLN A 153 3.08 -29.47 14.78
N THR A 154 3.89 -28.86 15.64
CA THR A 154 4.13 -27.40 15.63
C THR A 154 4.70 -26.97 14.28
N VAL A 155 5.70 -27.69 13.75
CA VAL A 155 6.27 -27.42 12.41
C VAL A 155 5.22 -27.58 11.32
N PHE A 156 4.48 -28.70 11.33
CA PHE A 156 3.47 -28.99 10.31
C PHE A 156 2.34 -27.93 10.29
N LEU A 157 1.89 -27.50 11.46
CA LEU A 157 0.84 -26.51 11.61
C LEU A 157 1.30 -25.10 11.21
N THR A 158 2.52 -24.73 11.61
CA THR A 158 3.16 -23.48 11.17
C THR A 158 3.28 -23.43 9.65
N LEU A 159 3.71 -24.54 9.04
CA LEU A 159 3.83 -24.66 7.59
C LEU A 159 2.48 -24.46 6.92
N TRP A 160 1.42 -25.16 7.33
CA TRP A 160 0.10 -25.00 6.71
C TRP A 160 -0.54 -23.63 6.95
N THR A 161 -0.32 -23.04 8.12
CA THR A 161 -0.79 -21.68 8.46
C THR A 161 -0.19 -20.63 7.52
N THR A 162 1.08 -20.79 7.14
CA THR A 162 1.78 -19.84 6.25
C THR A 162 1.65 -20.19 4.77
N LEU A 163 1.47 -21.47 4.44
CA LEU A 163 1.41 -21.97 3.07
C LEU A 163 0.09 -21.58 2.38
N CYS A 164 -1.06 -21.62 3.08
CA CYS A 164 -2.35 -21.29 2.47
C CYS A 164 -2.41 -19.86 1.91
N PRO A 165 -2.10 -18.80 2.69
CA PRO A 165 -2.11 -17.43 2.16
C PRO A 165 -1.05 -17.19 1.10
N CYS A 166 0.13 -17.80 1.24
CA CYS A 166 1.18 -17.72 0.23
C CYS A 166 0.75 -18.33 -1.11
N LEU A 167 0.09 -19.50 -1.06
CA LEU A 167 -0.46 -20.16 -2.24
C LEU A 167 -1.57 -19.32 -2.88
N ALA A 168 -2.45 -18.70 -2.09
CA ALA A 168 -3.50 -17.80 -2.58
C ALA A 168 -2.91 -16.58 -3.32
N GLY A 169 -1.91 -15.93 -2.73
CA GLY A 169 -1.20 -14.81 -3.36
C GLY A 169 -0.53 -15.19 -4.68
N LEU A 170 0.23 -16.28 -4.69
CA LEU A 170 0.94 -16.76 -5.89
C LEU A 170 -0.02 -17.21 -7.00
N THR A 171 -1.10 -17.91 -6.64
CA THR A 171 -2.11 -18.36 -7.61
C THR A 171 -2.86 -17.18 -8.24
N SER A 172 -3.18 -16.13 -7.47
CA SER A 172 -3.77 -14.92 -8.03
C SER A 172 -2.85 -14.24 -9.05
N VAL A 173 -1.55 -14.08 -8.72
CA VAL A 173 -0.58 -13.49 -9.65
C VAL A 173 -0.43 -14.35 -10.91
N ALA A 174 -0.44 -15.67 -10.76
CA ALA A 174 -0.39 -16.59 -11.90
C ALA A 174 -1.63 -16.46 -12.80
N ILE A 175 -2.84 -16.36 -12.24
CA ILE A 175 -4.08 -16.14 -13.00
C ILE A 175 -3.99 -14.83 -13.81
N PHE A 176 -3.54 -13.74 -13.19
CA PHE A 176 -3.37 -12.46 -13.89
C PHE A 176 -2.34 -12.54 -15.03
N SER A 177 -1.25 -13.26 -14.81
CA SER A 177 -0.25 -13.50 -15.86
C SER A 177 -0.81 -14.32 -17.03
N ILE A 178 -1.66 -15.32 -16.76
CA ILE A 178 -2.30 -16.14 -17.81
C ILE A 178 -3.31 -15.32 -18.61
N LEU A 179 -4.01 -14.37 -17.98
CA LEU A 179 -4.93 -13.45 -18.64
C LEU A 179 -4.21 -12.37 -19.49
N GLY A 180 -2.88 -12.41 -19.59
CA GLY A 180 -2.10 -11.48 -20.41
C GLY A 180 -1.99 -10.07 -19.84
N ARG A 181 -2.28 -9.88 -18.55
CA ARG A 181 -2.10 -8.59 -17.87
C ARG A 181 -0.61 -8.35 -17.60
N THR A 182 -0.14 -7.12 -17.82
CA THR A 182 1.26 -6.75 -17.55
C THR A 182 1.53 -6.74 -16.06
N LEU A 183 2.60 -7.42 -15.63
CA LEU A 183 3.02 -7.45 -14.22
C LEU A 183 3.58 -6.09 -13.82
N ASN A 184 2.74 -5.26 -13.20
CA ASN A 184 3.16 -4.00 -12.61
C ASN A 184 4.00 -4.25 -11.35
N PRO A 185 4.97 -3.39 -11.01
CA PRO A 185 5.81 -3.56 -9.84
C PRO A 185 5.03 -3.67 -8.51
N SER A 186 3.85 -3.04 -8.44
CA SER A 186 2.94 -3.14 -7.29
C SER A 186 2.34 -4.54 -7.09
N ILE A 187 2.09 -5.31 -8.17
CA ILE A 187 1.52 -6.68 -8.09
C ILE A 187 2.49 -7.63 -7.37
N LEU A 188 3.80 -7.36 -7.44
CA LEU A 188 4.82 -8.15 -6.77
C LEU A 188 4.68 -8.12 -5.23
N ILE A 189 4.00 -7.11 -4.68
CA ILE A 189 3.76 -6.95 -3.24
C ILE A 189 2.59 -7.82 -2.77
N THR A 190 1.65 -8.16 -3.66
CA THR A 190 0.40 -8.85 -3.30
C THR A 190 0.62 -10.12 -2.46
N PRO A 191 1.53 -11.06 -2.81
CA PRO A 191 1.68 -12.28 -2.01
C PRO A 191 2.08 -12.03 -0.54
N PHE A 192 2.88 -10.99 -0.29
CA PHE A 192 3.31 -10.64 1.07
C PHE A 192 2.22 -9.92 1.86
N LEU A 193 1.45 -9.07 1.18
CA LEU A 193 0.29 -8.43 1.78
C LEU A 193 -0.75 -9.46 2.21
N ILE A 194 -1.09 -10.39 1.31
CA ILE A 194 -2.08 -11.44 1.56
C ILE A 194 -1.62 -12.37 2.68
N LEU A 195 -0.32 -12.60 2.78
CA LEU A 195 0.23 -13.36 3.88
C LEU A 195 0.05 -12.67 5.23
N ALA A 196 0.20 -11.36 5.31
CA ALA A 196 -0.04 -10.61 6.55
C ALA A 196 -1.52 -10.67 6.96
N VAL A 197 -2.44 -10.57 6.00
CA VAL A 197 -3.89 -10.62 6.29
C VAL A 197 -4.38 -12.05 6.59
N GLY A 198 -4.01 -13.03 5.76
CA GLY A 198 -4.54 -14.39 5.83
C GLY A 198 -4.08 -15.21 7.03
N VAL A 199 -2.93 -14.87 7.61
CA VAL A 199 -2.46 -15.51 8.85
C VAL A 199 -3.35 -15.14 10.05
N ASP A 200 -3.98 -13.96 10.05
CA ASP A 200 -4.85 -13.50 11.14
C ASP A 200 -6.06 -14.45 11.29
N ASP A 201 -6.70 -14.82 10.19
CA ASP A 201 -7.81 -15.79 10.16
C ASP A 201 -7.38 -17.18 10.65
N ALA A 202 -6.16 -17.60 10.33
CA ALA A 202 -5.60 -18.87 10.79
C ALA A 202 -5.42 -18.91 12.30
N PHE A 203 -4.97 -17.81 12.92
CA PHE A 203 -4.83 -17.76 14.38
C PHE A 203 -6.16 -17.92 15.10
N LEU A 204 -7.25 -17.37 14.56
CA LEU A 204 -8.58 -17.54 15.14
C LEU A 204 -9.01 -19.00 15.13
N VAL A 205 -8.91 -19.66 13.97
CA VAL A 205 -9.19 -21.09 13.82
C VAL A 205 -8.34 -21.92 14.79
N LEU A 206 -7.04 -21.66 14.86
CA LEU A 206 -6.12 -22.38 15.74
C LEU A 206 -6.45 -22.19 17.21
N HIS A 207 -6.69 -20.94 17.63
CA HIS A 207 -7.00 -20.63 19.01
C HIS A 207 -8.25 -21.38 19.48
N LYS A 208 -9.30 -21.42 18.68
CA LYS A 208 -10.51 -22.18 19.03
C LYS A 208 -10.28 -23.69 18.96
N TRP A 209 -9.55 -24.18 17.98
CA TRP A 209 -9.20 -25.60 17.90
C TRP A 209 -8.43 -26.10 19.13
N PHE A 210 -7.59 -25.25 19.72
CA PHE A 210 -6.86 -25.59 20.95
C PHE A 210 -7.65 -25.35 22.23
N THR A 211 -8.65 -24.47 22.23
CA THR A 211 -9.47 -24.15 23.42
C THR A 211 -10.81 -24.89 23.47
N SER A 212 -11.22 -25.52 22.37
CA SER A 212 -12.43 -26.33 22.24
C SER A 212 -12.45 -27.49 23.23
N VAL A 213 -13.64 -27.82 23.75
CA VAL A 213 -13.84 -28.84 24.80
C VAL A 213 -14.16 -30.21 24.20
N GLU A 214 -14.57 -30.26 22.94
CA GLU A 214 -14.97 -31.47 22.23
C GLU A 214 -13.82 -32.47 22.10
N ILE A 215 -14.09 -33.73 22.47
CA ILE A 215 -13.09 -34.82 22.46
C ILE A 215 -12.93 -35.40 21.05
N ASP A 216 -14.04 -35.50 20.32
CA ASP A 216 -14.06 -36.03 18.94
C ASP A 216 -13.55 -34.98 17.94
N SER A 217 -12.67 -35.40 17.02
CA SER A 217 -12.00 -34.50 16.08
C SER A 217 -12.97 -33.87 15.09
N LEU A 218 -13.98 -34.61 14.65
CA LEU A 218 -15.01 -34.10 13.74
C LEU A 218 -15.92 -33.10 14.47
N SER A 219 -16.40 -33.46 15.65
CA SER A 219 -17.23 -32.59 16.49
C SER A 219 -16.52 -31.28 16.83
N ARG A 220 -15.21 -31.36 17.12
CA ARG A 220 -14.37 -30.18 17.33
C ARG A 220 -14.25 -29.31 16.09
N LEU A 221 -14.03 -29.90 14.91
CA LEU A 221 -13.98 -29.15 13.66
C LEU A 221 -15.30 -28.43 13.38
N ILE A 222 -16.43 -29.11 13.59
CA ILE A 222 -17.76 -28.52 13.44
C ILE A 222 -17.91 -27.33 14.40
N SER A 223 -17.53 -27.49 15.66
CA SER A 223 -17.57 -26.41 16.66
C SER A 223 -16.75 -25.19 16.23
N VAL A 224 -15.52 -25.41 15.74
CA VAL A 224 -14.65 -24.35 15.21
C VAL A 224 -15.29 -23.62 14.02
N LEU A 225 -15.82 -24.37 13.05
CA LEU A 225 -16.44 -23.80 11.85
C LEU A 225 -17.75 -23.05 12.17
N VAL A 226 -18.56 -23.56 13.11
CA VAL A 226 -19.81 -22.92 13.50
C VAL A 226 -19.56 -21.62 14.27
N GLU A 227 -18.56 -21.60 15.16
CA GLU A 227 -18.31 -20.43 16.01
C GLU A 227 -17.49 -19.35 15.30
N ILE A 228 -16.47 -19.72 14.53
CA ILE A 228 -15.55 -18.76 13.89
C ILE A 228 -15.84 -18.56 12.40
N GLY A 229 -16.32 -19.58 11.68
CA GLY A 229 -16.50 -19.52 10.22
C GLY A 229 -17.29 -18.31 9.72
N PRO A 230 -18.42 -17.93 10.35
CA PRO A 230 -19.15 -16.72 9.97
C PRO A 230 -18.34 -15.43 10.15
N SER A 231 -17.50 -15.38 11.18
CA SER A 231 -16.66 -14.21 11.45
C SER A 231 -15.52 -14.08 10.44
N ILE A 232 -14.86 -15.18 10.06
CA ILE A 232 -13.85 -15.19 8.98
C ILE A 232 -14.48 -14.83 7.63
N THR A 233 -15.70 -15.31 7.39
CA THR A 233 -16.42 -14.97 6.15
C THR A 233 -16.76 -13.50 6.09
N LEU A 234 -17.17 -12.91 7.23
CA LEU A 234 -17.45 -11.49 7.34
C LEU A 234 -16.20 -10.65 7.00
N THR A 235 -15.06 -10.91 7.67
CA THR A 235 -13.79 -10.20 7.44
C THR A 235 -13.25 -10.38 6.02
N SER A 236 -13.38 -11.58 5.46
CA SER A 236 -12.99 -11.86 4.07
C SER A 236 -13.84 -11.07 3.07
N VAL A 237 -15.17 -11.02 3.25
CA VAL A 237 -16.08 -10.30 2.36
C VAL A 237 -15.88 -8.79 2.44
N THR A 238 -15.70 -8.25 3.66
CA THR A 238 -15.38 -6.83 3.84
C THR A 238 -14.07 -6.49 3.15
N ASN A 239 -12.99 -7.25 3.38
CA ASN A 239 -11.71 -7.02 2.71
C ASN A 239 -11.78 -7.12 1.17
N ILE A 240 -12.51 -8.09 0.61
CA ILE A 240 -12.73 -8.19 -0.85
C ILE A 240 -13.43 -6.93 -1.37
N CYS A 241 -14.51 -6.49 -0.71
CA CYS A 241 -15.22 -5.27 -1.10
C CYS A 241 -14.34 -4.02 -0.98
N ALA A 242 -13.48 -3.91 0.05
CA ALA A 242 -12.55 -2.80 0.20
C ALA A 242 -11.60 -2.68 -1.00
N PHE A 243 -10.98 -3.80 -1.41
CA PHE A 243 -10.07 -3.81 -2.55
C PHE A 243 -10.80 -3.61 -3.88
N MET A 244 -12.03 -4.11 -4.03
CA MET A 244 -12.84 -3.83 -5.21
C MET A 244 -13.18 -2.34 -5.32
N ILE A 245 -13.66 -1.69 -4.26
CA ILE A 245 -13.97 -0.26 -4.26
C ILE A 245 -12.70 0.55 -4.52
N SER A 246 -11.58 0.18 -3.90
CA SER A 246 -10.26 0.78 -4.16
C SER A 246 -9.90 0.73 -5.63
N SER A 247 -10.16 -0.39 -6.31
CA SER A 247 -9.82 -0.55 -7.73
C SER A 247 -10.59 0.42 -8.63
N PHE A 248 -11.84 0.73 -8.30
CA PHE A 248 -12.68 1.66 -9.06
C PHE A 248 -12.16 3.10 -8.98
N PHE A 249 -11.75 3.55 -7.79
CA PHE A 249 -11.29 4.92 -7.57
C PHE A 249 -9.78 5.13 -7.81
N SER A 250 -9.00 4.04 -7.88
CA SER A 250 -7.55 4.13 -8.08
C SER A 250 -7.19 4.46 -9.53
N PRO A 251 -6.06 5.18 -9.75
CA PRO A 251 -5.46 5.35 -11.07
C PRO A 251 -5.08 4.00 -11.70
N ASN A 252 -5.05 3.96 -13.04
CA ASN A 252 -4.77 2.74 -13.81
C ASN A 252 -3.49 2.01 -13.40
N ALA A 253 -2.47 2.73 -12.94
CA ALA A 253 -1.19 2.15 -12.52
C ALA A 253 -1.33 1.15 -11.35
N ILE A 254 -2.29 1.36 -10.45
CA ILE A 254 -2.44 0.57 -9.22
C ILE A 254 -3.78 -0.19 -9.16
N ARG A 255 -4.72 0.12 -10.06
CA ARG A 255 -5.99 -0.60 -10.20
C ARG A 255 -5.82 -2.11 -10.35
N GLU A 256 -4.87 -2.56 -11.16
CA GLU A 256 -4.58 -3.99 -11.37
C GLU A 256 -4.07 -4.67 -10.09
N PHE A 257 -3.32 -3.96 -9.25
CA PHE A 257 -2.91 -4.47 -7.94
C PHE A 257 -4.11 -4.67 -7.01
N CYS A 258 -5.07 -3.75 -7.00
CA CYS A 258 -6.28 -3.89 -6.19
C CYS A 258 -7.14 -5.09 -6.63
N TYR A 259 -7.33 -5.29 -7.93
CA TYR A 259 -8.05 -6.46 -8.45
C TYR A 259 -7.32 -7.78 -8.13
N CYS A 260 -6.00 -7.82 -8.31
CA CYS A 260 -5.21 -9.00 -7.95
C CYS A 260 -5.27 -9.29 -6.44
N SER A 261 -5.25 -8.26 -5.60
CA SER A 261 -5.34 -8.44 -4.15
C SER A 261 -6.73 -8.92 -3.73
N ALA A 262 -7.82 -8.38 -4.31
CA ALA A 262 -9.17 -8.87 -4.05
C ALA A 262 -9.33 -10.35 -4.43
N LEU A 263 -8.79 -10.76 -5.59
CA LEU A 263 -8.81 -12.17 -6.01
C LEU A 263 -7.99 -13.05 -5.05
N ALA A 264 -6.83 -12.58 -4.59
CA ALA A 264 -6.00 -13.32 -3.66
C ALA A 264 -6.67 -13.51 -2.29
N ILE A 265 -7.36 -12.49 -1.74
CA ILE A 265 -8.12 -12.63 -0.48
C ILE A 265 -9.28 -13.61 -0.66
N MET A 266 -9.97 -13.58 -1.80
CA MET A 266 -11.02 -14.54 -2.11
C MET A 266 -10.49 -15.98 -2.16
N LEU A 267 -9.34 -16.20 -2.79
CA LEU A 267 -8.70 -17.52 -2.84
C LEU A 267 -8.19 -17.94 -1.46
N ASP A 268 -7.68 -17.01 -0.67
CA ASP A 268 -7.23 -17.26 0.70
C ASP A 268 -8.40 -17.72 1.58
N TRP A 269 -9.53 -17.02 1.57
CA TRP A 269 -10.76 -17.43 2.25
C TRP A 269 -11.20 -18.86 1.87
N ILE A 270 -11.16 -19.19 0.57
CA ILE A 270 -11.48 -20.53 0.07
C ILE A 270 -10.47 -21.57 0.59
N PHE A 271 -9.17 -21.30 0.51
CA PHE A 271 -8.14 -22.21 1.00
C PHE A 271 -8.17 -22.36 2.52
N GLN A 272 -8.55 -21.31 3.24
CA GLN A 272 -8.67 -21.34 4.68
C GLN A 272 -9.77 -22.31 5.13
N ILE A 273 -10.96 -22.22 4.52
CA ILE A 273 -12.09 -23.11 4.86
C ILE A 273 -11.91 -24.52 4.29
N LEU A 274 -11.47 -24.65 3.03
CA LEU A 274 -11.44 -25.95 2.32
C LEU A 274 -10.14 -26.73 2.49
N VAL A 275 -9.03 -26.08 2.81
CA VAL A 275 -7.72 -26.72 2.90
C VAL A 275 -7.20 -26.67 4.33
N PHE A 276 -7.09 -25.49 4.93
CA PHE A 276 -6.50 -25.34 6.27
C PHE A 276 -7.32 -26.01 7.37
N THR A 277 -8.63 -25.74 7.46
CA THR A 277 -9.48 -26.33 8.51
C THR A 277 -9.51 -27.87 8.48
N PRO A 278 -9.68 -28.55 7.32
CA PRO A 278 -9.62 -30.01 7.25
C PRO A 278 -8.25 -30.61 7.59
N VAL A 279 -7.15 -29.89 7.36
CA VAL A 279 -5.81 -30.35 7.75
C VAL A 279 -5.70 -30.54 9.26
N LEU A 280 -6.45 -29.77 10.07
CA LEU A 280 -6.49 -29.91 11.52
C LEU A 280 -7.00 -31.30 11.96
N LEU A 281 -7.86 -31.97 11.19
CA LEU A 281 -8.33 -33.32 11.51
C LEU A 281 -7.19 -34.35 11.59
N LYS A 282 -6.10 -34.16 10.85
CA LYS A 282 -4.91 -35.02 10.92
C LYS A 282 -4.12 -34.82 12.20
N ILE A 283 -4.34 -33.73 12.92
CA ILE A 283 -3.70 -33.41 14.20
C ILE A 283 -4.59 -33.94 15.32
N HIS A 284 -4.45 -35.24 15.59
CA HIS A 284 -5.21 -35.93 16.62
C HIS A 284 -4.73 -35.60 18.05
N SER A 285 -3.43 -35.36 18.23
CA SER A 285 -2.88 -35.13 19.57
C SER A 285 -2.77 -33.65 19.86
N CYS A 286 -3.63 -33.17 20.75
CA CYS A 286 -3.09 -32.86 22.06
C CYS A 286 -4.13 -33.00 23.15
N SER A 287 -3.70 -33.71 24.19
CA SER A 287 -4.30 -33.79 25.49
C SER A 287 -4.29 -32.41 26.13
N PHE A 288 -5.41 -31.99 26.69
CA PHE A 288 -5.35 -31.27 27.95
C PHE A 288 -6.12 -32.03 29.02
N ASN A 289 -5.35 -32.54 29.98
CA ASN A 289 -5.70 -32.35 31.37
C ASN A 289 -5.92 -30.85 31.58
N ILE A 290 -7.16 -30.39 31.42
CA ILE A 290 -7.57 -29.20 32.15
C ILE A 290 -7.33 -29.57 33.60
N SER A 291 -6.29 -28.97 34.20
CA SER A 291 -6.23 -28.88 35.66
C SER A 291 -7.47 -28.12 36.06
N ARG A 292 -8.54 -28.88 36.29
CA ARG A 292 -9.83 -28.43 36.80
C ARG A 292 -9.67 -28.18 38.29
N LYS A 293 -8.61 -27.49 38.70
CA LYS A 293 -8.60 -26.72 39.93
C LYS A 293 -9.00 -25.30 39.56
N GLY A 294 -10.28 -25.18 39.18
CA GLY A 294 -10.99 -23.93 39.32
C GLY A 294 -10.94 -23.57 40.81
N ASN A 295 -9.93 -22.79 41.18
CA ASN A 295 -9.96 -22.05 42.41
C ASN A 295 -11.06 -21.01 42.21
N LYS A 296 -12.30 -21.34 42.62
CA LYS A 296 -13.51 -20.49 42.56
C LYS A 296 -13.37 -19.15 43.30
N ARG A 297 -12.16 -18.76 43.72
CA ARG A 297 -11.85 -17.54 44.48
C ARG A 297 -11.14 -16.44 43.69
N CYS A 298 -10.48 -16.73 42.56
CA CYS A 298 -9.87 -15.68 41.74
C CYS A 298 -10.81 -15.24 40.61
N LYS A 299 -11.13 -13.94 40.56
CA LYS A 299 -11.80 -13.33 39.41
C LYS A 299 -10.92 -13.53 38.16
N SER A 300 -11.54 -13.80 37.00
CA SER A 300 -10.78 -13.84 35.75
C SER A 300 -10.16 -12.45 35.48
N PRO A 301 -8.95 -12.38 34.90
CA PRO A 301 -8.30 -11.10 34.60
C PRO A 301 -9.18 -10.23 33.69
N PHE A 302 -9.86 -10.85 32.71
CA PHE A 302 -10.83 -10.17 31.84
C PHE A 302 -12.05 -9.60 32.59
N LYS A 303 -12.53 -10.29 33.64
CA LYS A 303 -13.61 -9.76 34.47
C LYS A 303 -13.16 -8.55 35.28
N SER A 304 -11.96 -8.61 35.86
CA SER A 304 -11.36 -7.44 36.55
C SER A 304 -11.14 -6.27 35.59
N TYR A 305 -10.77 -6.55 34.34
CA TYR A 305 -10.61 -5.55 33.29
C TYR A 305 -11.94 -4.90 32.90
N CYS A 306 -13.01 -5.68 32.71
CA CYS A 306 -14.36 -5.14 32.46
C CYS A 306 -14.86 -4.31 33.66
N GLU A 307 -14.64 -4.76 34.90
CA GLU A 307 -14.95 -3.99 36.11
C GLU A 307 -14.18 -2.65 36.15
N PHE A 308 -12.89 -2.66 35.75
CA PHE A 308 -12.07 -1.46 35.62
C PHE A 308 -12.61 -0.48 34.56
N LEU A 309 -13.00 -0.98 33.38
CA LEU A 309 -13.63 -0.17 32.33
C LEU A 309 -14.98 0.43 32.77
N MET A 310 -15.67 -0.23 33.71
CA MET A 310 -16.94 0.27 34.27
C MET A 310 -16.76 1.29 35.41
N HIS A 311 -15.57 1.42 35.97
CA HIS A 311 -15.33 2.35 37.07
C HIS A 311 -15.60 3.81 36.61
N PRO A 312 -16.35 4.62 37.39
CA PRO A 312 -16.82 5.93 36.94
C PRO A 312 -15.68 6.89 36.56
N VAL A 313 -14.55 6.83 37.29
CA VAL A 313 -13.35 7.61 36.95
C VAL A 313 -12.80 7.18 35.59
N THR A 314 -12.62 5.86 35.37
CA THR A 314 -12.12 5.31 34.11
C THR A 314 -13.00 5.70 32.93
N ARG A 315 -14.34 5.67 33.12
CA ARG A 315 -15.30 6.07 32.09
C ARG A 315 -15.17 7.54 31.71
N ILE A 316 -15.12 8.43 32.69
CA ILE A 316 -14.94 9.86 32.45
C ILE A 316 -13.60 10.10 31.76
N THR A 317 -12.51 9.48 32.22
CA THR A 317 -11.20 9.61 31.57
C THR A 317 -11.19 9.10 30.13
N LEU A 318 -11.85 7.97 29.84
CA LEU A 318 -11.92 7.43 28.49
C LEU A 318 -12.72 8.35 27.56
N PHE A 319 -13.86 8.90 28.00
CA PHE A 319 -14.57 9.91 27.20
C PHE A 319 -13.75 11.19 26.98
N CYS A 320 -13.05 11.67 28.01
CA CYS A 320 -12.17 12.83 27.91
C CYS A 320 -10.97 12.61 26.98
N ILE A 321 -10.56 11.36 26.73
CA ILE A 321 -9.50 11.02 25.78
C ILE A 321 -10.08 10.79 24.37
N LEU A 322 -11.13 9.96 24.26
CA LEU A 322 -11.69 9.51 22.98
C LEU A 322 -12.40 10.62 22.20
N ILE A 323 -13.16 11.49 22.87
CA ILE A 323 -13.90 12.56 22.18
C ILE A 323 -12.94 13.58 21.53
N PRO A 324 -11.94 14.15 22.25
CA PRO A 324 -10.94 15.00 21.62
C PRO A 324 -10.11 14.27 20.57
N PHE A 325 -9.80 12.99 20.78
CA PHE A 325 -9.10 12.18 19.78
C PHE A 325 -9.89 12.08 18.48
N TRP A 326 -11.19 11.75 18.52
CA TRP A 326 -12.04 11.71 17.32
C TRP A 326 -12.19 13.09 16.65
N ILE A 327 -12.37 14.15 17.43
CA ILE A 327 -12.45 15.53 16.89
C ILE A 327 -11.13 15.91 16.20
N TYR A 328 -9.99 15.61 16.82
CA TYR A 328 -8.68 15.91 16.27
C TYR A 328 -8.41 15.14 14.97
N ASN A 329 -8.77 13.85 14.93
CA ASN A 329 -8.70 13.01 13.74
C ASN A 329 -9.55 13.58 12.60
N ILE A 330 -10.83 13.91 12.85
CA ILE A 330 -11.69 14.54 11.83
C ILE A 330 -11.10 15.88 11.35
N TYR A 331 -10.58 16.70 12.26
CA TYR A 331 -9.95 17.96 11.92
C TYR A 331 -8.71 17.78 11.03
N LEU A 332 -7.87 16.77 11.31
CA LEU A 332 -6.68 16.46 10.54
C LEU A 332 -7.04 15.95 9.14
N ALA A 333 -8.04 15.06 9.02
CA ALA A 333 -8.53 14.59 7.72
C ALA A 333 -9.09 15.73 6.84
N LEU A 334 -9.77 16.71 7.43
CA LEU A 334 -10.30 17.84 6.67
C LEU A 334 -9.19 18.81 6.19
N ARG A 335 -8.04 18.83 6.87
CA ARG A 335 -6.89 19.69 6.56
C ARG A 335 -5.74 18.98 5.85
N MET A 336 -5.90 17.70 5.53
CA MET A 336 -4.89 16.91 4.82
C MET A 336 -4.56 17.58 3.48
N GLU A 337 -3.29 17.94 3.27
CA GLU A 337 -2.82 18.58 2.04
C GLU A 337 -2.30 17.56 1.04
N GLU A 338 -2.56 17.79 -0.25
CA GLU A 338 -2.03 17.02 -1.37
C GLU A 338 -0.53 17.33 -1.53
N ASN A 339 0.33 16.35 -1.28
CA ASN A 339 1.78 16.52 -1.39
C ASN A 339 2.41 15.44 -2.29
N PHE A 340 1.88 15.29 -3.50
CA PHE A 340 2.43 14.37 -4.49
C PHE A 340 3.66 14.98 -5.18
N THR A 341 4.75 14.23 -5.17
CA THR A 341 5.98 14.56 -5.90
C THR A 341 6.56 13.29 -6.51
N PRO A 342 6.85 13.22 -7.83
CA PRO A 342 7.33 12.01 -8.49
C PRO A 342 8.60 11.39 -7.85
N GLN A 343 9.42 12.20 -7.18
CA GLN A 343 10.62 11.74 -6.47
C GLN A 343 10.32 10.69 -5.39
N LYS A 344 9.10 10.68 -4.82
CA LYS A 344 8.68 9.76 -3.75
C LYS A 344 8.53 8.31 -4.22
N THR A 345 8.40 8.07 -5.53
CA THR A 345 8.28 6.70 -6.09
C THR A 345 9.64 6.07 -6.41
N ILE A 346 10.73 6.86 -6.33
CA ILE A 346 12.07 6.46 -6.72
C ILE A 346 12.92 6.24 -5.46
N ARG A 347 13.91 5.35 -5.56
CA ARG A 347 14.89 5.12 -4.48
C ARG A 347 15.69 6.39 -4.17
N SER A 348 15.96 6.61 -2.89
CA SER A 348 16.74 7.78 -2.43
C SER A 348 18.17 7.80 -2.97
N ASP A 349 18.76 6.64 -3.25
CA ASP A 349 20.10 6.47 -3.82
C ASP A 349 20.12 6.54 -5.36
N SER A 350 18.97 6.70 -6.02
CA SER A 350 18.91 6.82 -7.47
C SER A 350 19.43 8.18 -7.93
N PHE A 351 20.14 8.17 -9.06
CA PHE A 351 20.62 9.39 -9.70
C PHE A 351 19.48 10.36 -10.07
N LEU A 352 18.26 9.85 -10.29
CA LEU A 352 17.07 10.64 -10.61
C LEU A 352 16.67 11.53 -9.43
N THR A 353 16.83 11.05 -8.21
CA THR A 353 16.46 11.78 -7.00
C THR A 353 17.32 13.04 -6.83
N ASP A 354 18.61 12.97 -7.17
CA ASP A 354 19.48 14.15 -7.18
C ASP A 354 19.19 15.09 -8.35
N SER A 355 18.76 14.54 -9.48
CA SER A 355 18.76 15.26 -10.75
C SER A 355 17.40 15.87 -11.09
N LEU A 356 16.30 15.29 -10.64
CA LEU A 356 14.95 15.82 -10.80
C LEU A 356 14.79 17.20 -10.16
N PRO A 357 15.24 17.47 -8.91
CA PRO A 357 15.15 18.82 -8.33
C PRO A 357 15.97 19.84 -9.11
N ILE A 358 17.14 19.44 -9.63
CA ILE A 358 17.96 20.31 -10.48
C ILE A 358 17.23 20.61 -11.79
N LEU A 359 16.66 19.60 -12.44
CA LEU A 359 15.89 19.74 -13.67
C LEU A 359 14.66 20.62 -13.45
N GLU A 360 13.94 20.44 -12.35
CA GLU A 360 12.79 21.25 -11.96
C GLU A 360 13.21 22.70 -11.72
N ASN A 361 14.27 22.95 -10.95
CA ASN A 361 14.79 24.30 -10.74
C ASN A 361 15.20 24.98 -12.05
N VAL A 362 15.78 24.21 -12.97
CA VAL A 362 16.22 24.64 -14.29
C VAL A 362 15.03 24.88 -15.25
N ARG A 363 13.95 24.11 -15.14
CA ARG A 363 12.69 24.35 -15.85
C ARG A 363 11.98 25.58 -15.28
N ASN A 364 12.02 25.74 -13.96
CA ASN A 364 11.32 26.79 -13.23
C ASN A 364 12.08 28.13 -13.21
N SER A 365 13.35 28.18 -13.64
CA SER A 365 14.17 29.41 -13.61
C SER A 365 13.68 30.54 -14.54
N GLY A 366 12.67 30.28 -15.38
CA GLY A 366 11.97 31.30 -16.19
C GLY A 366 10.53 31.54 -15.78
N LEU A 367 10.02 30.85 -14.76
CA LEU A 367 8.63 30.92 -14.30
C LEU A 367 8.53 31.75 -13.02
N SER A 368 7.37 32.38 -12.81
CA SER A 368 7.05 33.11 -11.57
C SER A 368 7.26 32.23 -10.33
N ARG A 369 7.64 32.84 -9.18
CA ARG A 369 7.78 32.16 -7.88
C ARG A 369 6.55 31.33 -7.46
N THR A 370 5.39 31.57 -8.06
CA THR A 370 4.14 30.81 -7.85
C THR A 370 4.08 29.46 -8.57
N MET A 371 5.09 29.05 -9.36
CA MET A 371 5.07 27.81 -10.16
C MET A 371 6.04 26.72 -9.66
N TYR A 372 6.54 26.81 -8.43
CA TYR A 372 7.52 25.84 -7.92
C TYR A 372 6.91 24.49 -7.55
N SER A 373 5.69 24.43 -7.02
CA SER A 373 5.09 23.16 -6.60
C SER A 373 4.37 22.43 -7.74
N TRP A 374 4.35 21.08 -7.69
CA TRP A 374 3.56 20.25 -8.61
C TRP A 374 2.06 20.57 -8.53
N ARG A 375 1.58 20.87 -7.33
CA ARG A 375 0.19 21.27 -7.05
C ARG A 375 -0.19 22.58 -7.74
N ASP A 376 0.61 23.63 -7.57
CA ASP A 376 0.32 24.93 -8.18
C ASP A 376 0.27 24.84 -9.70
N ARG A 377 1.17 24.05 -10.30
CA ARG A 377 1.17 23.79 -11.75
C ARG A 377 -0.11 23.09 -12.21
N ALA A 378 -0.56 22.09 -11.46
CA ALA A 378 -1.82 21.41 -11.76
C ALA A 378 -3.03 22.37 -11.67
N PHE A 379 -3.07 23.25 -10.65
CA PHE A 379 -4.15 24.25 -10.52
C PHE A 379 -4.11 25.31 -11.63
N ILE A 380 -2.94 25.77 -12.04
CA ILE A 380 -2.80 26.68 -13.19
C ILE A 380 -3.28 25.98 -14.47
N HIS A 381 -2.88 24.73 -14.68
CA HIS A 381 -3.32 23.94 -15.83
C HIS A 381 -4.85 23.83 -15.87
N LYS A 382 -5.49 23.57 -14.72
CA LYS A 382 -6.95 23.60 -14.57
C LYS A 382 -7.56 24.96 -14.92
N GLN A 383 -7.01 26.06 -14.40
CA GLN A 383 -7.51 27.41 -14.69
C GLN A 383 -7.38 27.79 -16.16
N VAL A 384 -6.32 27.36 -16.84
CA VAL A 384 -6.15 27.56 -18.28
C VAL A 384 -7.18 26.73 -19.04
N ARG A 385 -7.37 25.45 -18.67
CA ARG A 385 -8.37 24.56 -19.25
C ARG A 385 -9.79 25.15 -19.13
N GLU A 386 -10.16 25.72 -17.97
CA GLU A 386 -11.47 26.34 -17.74
C GLU A 386 -11.71 27.63 -18.54
N LYS A 387 -10.66 28.31 -19.00
CA LYS A 387 -10.76 29.54 -19.80
C LYS A 387 -10.70 29.31 -21.31
N MET A 388 -10.25 28.12 -21.74
CA MET A 388 -10.15 27.78 -23.15
C MET A 388 -11.54 27.37 -23.69
N PRO A 389 -11.82 27.60 -25.00
CA PRO A 389 -13.02 27.08 -25.65
C PRO A 389 -13.09 25.55 -25.53
N GLU A 390 -14.30 24.97 -25.44
CA GLU A 390 -14.49 23.51 -25.29
C GLU A 390 -13.89 22.68 -26.46
N GLU A 391 -13.71 23.31 -27.62
CA GLU A 391 -13.11 22.70 -28.81
C GLU A 391 -11.58 22.60 -28.75
N MET A 392 -10.93 23.26 -27.77
CA MET A 392 -9.48 23.25 -27.59
C MET A 392 -9.04 22.42 -26.39
N LEU A 393 -8.04 21.58 -26.61
CA LEU A 393 -7.46 20.74 -25.57
C LEU A 393 -6.12 21.33 -25.11
N VAL A 394 -6.00 21.61 -23.82
CA VAL A 394 -4.72 22.03 -23.23
C VAL A 394 -3.88 20.79 -22.98
N TYR A 395 -2.76 20.70 -23.68
CA TYR A 395 -1.83 19.59 -23.59
C TYR A 395 -0.48 20.05 -23.04
N ASP A 396 -0.03 19.36 -22.00
CA ASP A 396 1.29 19.40 -21.40
C ASP A 396 1.75 17.94 -21.24
N TYR A 397 3.05 17.71 -21.28
CA TYR A 397 3.65 16.40 -21.03
C TYR A 397 3.26 15.85 -19.65
N ASP A 398 3.14 16.73 -18.65
CA ASP A 398 2.82 16.39 -17.27
C ASP A 398 1.30 16.28 -17.01
N CYS A 399 0.44 16.45 -18.02
CA CYS A 399 -1.03 16.48 -17.86
C CYS A 399 -1.61 15.29 -17.09
N THR A 400 -1.10 14.08 -17.35
CA THR A 400 -1.57 12.86 -16.67
C THR A 400 -1.31 12.92 -15.17
N LEU A 401 -0.16 13.46 -14.75
CA LEU A 401 0.18 13.65 -13.34
C LEU A 401 -0.66 14.77 -12.73
N PHE A 402 -0.90 15.86 -13.46
CA PHE A 402 -1.75 16.95 -12.99
C PHE A 402 -3.20 16.50 -12.75
N ASP A 403 -3.78 15.72 -13.66
CA ASP A 403 -5.13 15.20 -13.49
C ASP A 403 -5.23 14.29 -12.25
N ILE A 404 -4.19 13.49 -11.98
CA ILE A 404 -4.14 12.68 -10.75
C ILE A 404 -4.07 13.58 -9.50
N ILE A 405 -3.20 14.60 -9.49
CA ILE A 405 -3.06 15.53 -8.35
C ILE A 405 -4.39 16.24 -8.06
N LEU A 406 -5.06 16.73 -9.10
CA LEU A 406 -6.31 17.50 -8.97
C LEU A 406 -7.50 16.66 -8.50
N THR A 407 -7.50 15.36 -8.82
CA THR A 407 -8.61 14.46 -8.49
C THR A 407 -8.35 13.61 -7.24
N ALA A 408 -7.09 13.47 -6.80
CA ALA A 408 -6.69 12.57 -5.71
C ALA A 408 -7.48 12.75 -4.42
N ARG A 409 -7.73 14.01 -3.99
CA ARG A 409 -8.47 14.27 -2.76
C ARG A 409 -9.94 13.86 -2.87
N GLU A 410 -10.58 14.22 -3.97
CA GLU A 410 -12.00 13.91 -4.18
C GLU A 410 -12.20 12.39 -4.30
N THR A 411 -11.37 11.71 -5.10
CA THR A 411 -11.46 10.26 -5.27
C THR A 411 -11.13 9.50 -4.00
N MET A 412 -10.16 9.95 -3.19
CA MET A 412 -9.90 9.35 -1.88
C MET A 412 -11.09 9.52 -0.94
N LEU A 413 -11.64 10.73 -0.80
CA LEU A 413 -12.78 10.98 0.08
C LEU A 413 -14.00 10.16 -0.35
N GLN A 414 -14.29 10.10 -1.64
CA GLN A 414 -15.35 9.26 -2.20
C GLN A 414 -15.09 7.78 -1.91
N SER A 415 -13.87 7.29 -2.16
CA SER A 415 -13.49 5.90 -1.89
C SER A 415 -13.63 5.57 -0.41
N CYS A 416 -13.13 6.41 0.50
CA CYS A 416 -13.25 6.22 1.94
C CYS A 416 -14.72 6.16 2.36
N VAL A 417 -15.54 7.14 1.97
CA VAL A 417 -16.97 7.19 2.33
C VAL A 417 -17.73 5.98 1.80
N ILE A 418 -17.53 5.62 0.53
CA ILE A 418 -18.20 4.48 -0.08
C ILE A 418 -17.77 3.20 0.60
N THR A 419 -16.46 2.99 0.83
CA THR A 419 -15.97 1.84 1.58
C THR A 419 -16.61 1.77 2.97
N SER A 420 -16.70 2.89 3.71
CA SER A 420 -17.34 2.90 5.04
C SER A 420 -18.80 2.47 4.98
N ILE A 421 -19.56 2.99 4.01
CA ILE A 421 -20.98 2.67 3.84
C ILE A 421 -21.15 1.20 3.47
N THR A 422 -20.30 0.67 2.57
CA THR A 422 -20.35 -0.74 2.19
C THR A 422 -19.99 -1.66 3.34
N MET A 423 -18.97 -1.32 4.15
CA MET A 423 -18.64 -2.10 5.33
C MET A 423 -19.79 -2.08 6.32
N LEU A 424 -20.35 -0.89 6.61
CA LEU A 424 -21.52 -0.77 7.47
C LEU A 424 -22.67 -1.69 6.99
N ALA A 425 -22.97 -1.68 5.69
CA ALA A 425 -24.01 -2.53 5.11
C ALA A 425 -23.72 -4.02 5.30
N ILE A 426 -22.49 -4.47 5.02
CA ILE A 426 -22.07 -5.87 5.21
C ILE A 426 -22.13 -6.25 6.70
N CYS A 427 -21.59 -5.41 7.59
CA CYS A 427 -21.66 -5.61 9.04
C CYS A 427 -23.10 -5.74 9.53
N THR A 428 -24.05 -4.90 9.05
CA THR A 428 -25.47 -5.00 9.46
C THR A 428 -26.15 -6.28 8.98
N LEU A 429 -25.70 -6.84 7.86
CA LEU A 429 -26.25 -8.07 7.29
C LEU A 429 -25.84 -9.29 8.14
N PHE A 430 -24.59 -9.33 8.63
CA PHE A 430 -24.07 -10.43 9.45
C PHE A 430 -24.34 -10.25 10.95
N ILE A 431 -24.34 -9.00 11.45
CA ILE A 431 -24.60 -8.64 12.84
C ILE A 431 -25.82 -7.70 12.85
N PRO A 432 -27.06 -8.22 13.00
CA PRO A 432 -28.27 -7.42 12.96
C PRO A 432 -28.48 -6.63 14.27
N SER A 433 -27.50 -5.81 14.65
CA SER A 433 -27.49 -4.94 15.82
C SER A 433 -26.97 -3.55 15.44
N ALA A 434 -27.88 -2.57 15.37
CA ALA A 434 -27.55 -1.19 15.01
C ALA A 434 -26.48 -0.56 15.92
N ARG A 435 -26.39 -0.98 17.19
CA ARG A 435 -25.38 -0.49 18.15
C ARG A 435 -23.99 -1.04 17.84
N ALA A 436 -23.90 -2.35 17.59
CA ALA A 436 -22.65 -3.01 17.26
C ALA A 436 -22.04 -2.41 15.99
N THR A 437 -22.87 -2.23 14.97
CA THR A 437 -22.46 -1.67 13.68
C THR A 437 -22.03 -0.20 13.80
N ALA A 438 -22.71 0.60 14.64
CA ALA A 438 -22.32 1.99 14.89
C ALA A 438 -20.96 2.13 15.59
N PHE A 439 -20.61 1.21 16.50
CA PHE A 439 -19.31 1.23 17.18
C PHE A 439 -18.15 0.86 16.26
N VAL A 440 -18.34 -0.12 15.36
CA VAL A 440 -17.36 -0.45 14.30
C VAL A 440 -17.12 0.75 13.39
N PHE A 441 -18.20 1.45 13.02
CA PHE A 441 -18.11 2.63 12.17
C PHE A 441 -17.37 3.81 12.83
N LEU A 442 -17.60 4.04 14.13
CA LEU A 442 -16.88 5.05 14.91
C LEU A 442 -15.39 4.72 15.04
N SER A 443 -15.03 3.46 15.27
CA SER A 443 -13.61 3.05 15.27
C SER A 443 -12.97 3.23 13.90
N MET A 444 -13.71 2.98 12.82
CA MET A 444 -13.23 3.09 11.45
C MET A 444 -12.89 4.55 11.06
N ILE A 445 -13.77 5.52 11.37
CA ILE A 445 -13.51 6.95 11.10
C ILE A 445 -12.28 7.45 11.86
N SER A 446 -12.01 6.88 13.04
CA SER A 446 -10.90 7.31 13.88
C SER A 446 -9.51 7.00 13.30
N VAL A 447 -9.38 5.96 12.48
CA VAL A 447 -8.07 5.47 12.01
C VAL A 447 -7.65 6.11 10.68
N THR A 448 -8.59 6.62 9.88
CA THR A 448 -8.35 7.05 8.49
C THR A 448 -7.64 8.41 8.32
N THR A 449 -7.18 9.06 9.39
CA THR A 449 -6.97 10.53 9.37
C THR A 449 -5.55 11.02 9.70
N GLY A 450 -4.55 10.13 9.82
CA GLY A 450 -3.22 10.46 10.34
C GLY A 450 -2.06 10.62 9.35
N ALA A 451 -2.28 10.51 8.03
CA ALA A 451 -1.22 10.53 7.02
C ALA A 451 -1.29 11.79 6.12
N ASP A 452 -0.23 12.11 5.38
CA ASP A 452 -0.26 13.13 4.31
C ASP A 452 -0.85 12.53 3.02
N MET A 453 -1.60 13.32 2.23
CA MET A 453 -2.29 12.80 1.03
C MET A 453 -1.27 12.51 -0.08
N ASP A 454 -1.10 11.23 -0.37
CA ASP A 454 -0.47 10.71 -1.58
C ASP A 454 -1.38 9.61 -2.16
N ILE A 455 -1.35 9.38 -3.47
CA ILE A 455 -2.13 8.31 -4.14
C ILE A 455 -1.79 6.94 -3.55
N ILE A 456 -0.54 6.78 -3.12
CA ILE A 456 -0.05 5.57 -2.43
C ILE A 456 -0.70 5.45 -1.05
N VAL A 457 -0.85 6.58 -0.36
CA VAL A 457 -1.52 6.66 0.94
C VAL A 457 -3.02 6.35 0.78
N THR A 458 -3.67 6.71 -0.32
CA THR A 458 -5.08 6.33 -0.59
C THR A 458 -5.30 4.82 -0.49
N ILE A 459 -4.44 4.01 -1.11
CA ILE A 459 -4.56 2.55 -1.06
C ILE A 459 -4.24 2.01 0.33
N SER A 460 -3.18 2.56 0.94
CA SER A 460 -2.84 2.20 2.32
C SER A 460 -3.96 2.53 3.30
N VAL A 461 -4.68 3.62 3.10
CA VAL A 461 -5.83 4.05 3.92
C VAL A 461 -7.05 3.15 3.68
N VAL A 462 -7.36 2.76 2.44
CA VAL A 462 -8.50 1.86 2.20
C VAL A 462 -8.21 0.43 2.66
N MET A 463 -6.97 -0.04 2.54
CA MET A 463 -6.54 -1.31 3.11
C MET A 463 -6.55 -1.28 4.64
N ALA A 464 -6.13 -0.17 5.24
CA ALA A 464 -6.21 0.07 6.68
C ALA A 464 -7.65 0.00 7.21
N ILE A 465 -8.62 0.52 6.45
CA ILE A 465 -10.04 0.40 6.80
C ILE A 465 -10.43 -1.07 6.95
N GLY A 466 -10.05 -1.93 6.00
CA GLY A 466 -10.30 -3.37 6.09
C GLY A 466 -9.67 -4.00 7.34
N LEU A 467 -8.36 -3.85 7.51
CA LEU A 467 -7.61 -4.44 8.62
C LEU A 467 -8.04 -3.97 10.02
N THR A 468 -8.50 -2.71 10.14
CA THR A 468 -8.94 -2.17 11.44
C THR A 468 -10.31 -2.71 11.85
N ILE A 469 -11.15 -3.05 10.87
CA ILE A 469 -12.47 -3.60 11.09
C ILE A 469 -12.38 -5.07 11.53
N ASP A 470 -11.41 -5.82 11.00
CA ASP A 470 -11.27 -7.26 11.27
C ASP A 470 -11.27 -7.56 12.79
N TYR A 471 -10.39 -6.88 13.55
CA TYR A 471 -10.29 -7.08 15.00
C TYR A 471 -11.57 -6.69 15.76
N ALA A 472 -12.25 -5.64 15.30
CA ALA A 472 -13.48 -5.14 15.88
C ALA A 472 -14.67 -6.09 15.62
N GLU A 473 -14.75 -6.64 14.42
CA GLU A 473 -15.82 -7.54 13.99
C GLU A 473 -15.80 -8.85 14.78
N HIS A 474 -14.63 -9.44 15.02
CA HIS A 474 -14.51 -10.69 15.78
C HIS A 474 -15.09 -10.57 17.18
N ILE A 475 -14.73 -9.50 17.91
CA ILE A 475 -15.23 -9.26 19.28
C ILE A 475 -16.73 -8.97 19.26
N ASN A 476 -17.20 -8.18 18.30
CA ASN A 476 -18.61 -7.81 18.18
C ASN A 476 -19.50 -8.99 17.82
N TYR A 477 -19.09 -9.80 16.86
CA TYR A 477 -19.82 -10.99 16.45
C TYR A 477 -19.94 -11.97 17.61
N HIS A 478 -18.84 -12.23 18.32
CA HIS A 478 -18.86 -13.15 19.46
C HIS A 478 -19.67 -12.62 20.64
N HIS A 479 -19.58 -11.31 20.91
CA HIS A 479 -20.45 -10.67 21.88
C HIS A 479 -21.92 -10.84 21.50
N PHE A 480 -22.28 -10.64 20.24
CA PHE A 480 -23.64 -10.79 19.74
C PHE A 480 -24.18 -12.22 19.88
N VAL A 481 -23.40 -13.23 19.49
CA VAL A 481 -23.77 -14.65 19.58
C VAL A 481 -23.85 -15.16 21.03
N MET A 482 -23.10 -14.55 21.95
CA MET A 482 -23.11 -14.92 23.36
C MET A 482 -24.49 -14.70 24.02
N ASN A 483 -24.87 -15.61 24.92
CA ASN A 483 -26.18 -15.62 25.59
C ASN A 483 -26.51 -14.29 26.28
N SER A 484 -27.64 -13.69 25.89
CA SER A 484 -28.14 -12.40 26.39
C SER A 484 -28.62 -12.42 27.85
N ILE A 485 -28.76 -13.61 28.44
CA ILE A 485 -29.18 -13.80 29.83
C ILE A 485 -28.04 -13.45 30.81
N LEU A 486 -26.78 -13.49 30.36
CA LEU A 486 -25.62 -13.16 31.20
C LEU A 486 -25.57 -11.66 31.52
N PRO A 487 -25.13 -11.27 32.74
CA PRO A 487 -24.85 -9.88 33.06
C PRO A 487 -23.88 -9.25 32.04
N PRO A 488 -24.01 -7.96 31.67
CA PRO A 488 -23.19 -7.33 30.63
C PRO A 488 -21.67 -7.51 30.84
N ILE A 489 -21.20 -7.43 32.09
CA ILE A 489 -19.79 -7.64 32.46
C ILE A 489 -19.35 -9.07 32.16
N ASP A 490 -20.16 -10.05 32.56
CA ASP A 490 -19.83 -11.46 32.40
C ASP A 490 -19.87 -11.86 30.92
N ARG A 491 -20.84 -11.33 30.18
CA ARG A 491 -20.94 -11.50 28.72
C ARG A 491 -19.72 -10.93 28.01
N MET A 492 -19.36 -9.67 28.27
CA MET A 492 -18.19 -9.03 27.66
C MET A 492 -16.88 -9.70 28.08
N SER A 493 -16.72 -10.05 29.36
CA SER A 493 -15.53 -10.77 29.84
C SER A 493 -15.35 -12.11 29.14
N SER A 494 -16.45 -12.81 28.86
CA SER A 494 -16.41 -14.12 28.18
C SER A 494 -16.02 -13.95 26.71
N SER A 495 -16.57 -12.94 26.04
CA SER A 495 -16.21 -12.62 24.64
C SER A 495 -14.75 -12.20 24.50
N LEU A 496 -14.24 -11.34 25.39
CA LEU A 496 -12.82 -10.95 25.40
C LEU A 496 -11.91 -12.15 25.66
N GLN A 497 -12.25 -13.00 26.63
CA GLN A 497 -11.45 -14.17 26.94
C GLN A 497 -11.38 -15.17 25.77
N ALA A 498 -12.42 -15.26 24.94
CA ALA A 498 -12.49 -16.18 23.81
C ALA A 498 -11.67 -15.73 22.59
N ILE A 499 -11.45 -14.43 22.40
CA ILE A 499 -10.93 -13.89 21.13
C ILE A 499 -9.68 -13.02 21.31
N THR A 500 -9.56 -12.25 22.38
CA THR A 500 -8.50 -11.23 22.52
C THR A 500 -7.09 -11.81 22.39
N TYR A 501 -6.84 -13.03 22.87
CA TYR A 501 -5.52 -13.65 22.74
C TYR A 501 -5.16 -13.92 21.27
N ALA A 502 -6.08 -14.48 20.49
CA ALA A 502 -5.88 -14.72 19.06
C ALA A 502 -5.71 -13.40 18.29
N THR A 503 -6.53 -12.40 18.58
CA THR A 503 -6.47 -11.07 17.95
C THR A 503 -5.14 -10.37 18.21
N VAL A 504 -4.58 -10.48 19.43
CA VAL A 504 -3.27 -9.91 19.75
C VAL A 504 -2.16 -10.63 18.99
N GLN A 505 -2.23 -11.97 18.87
CA GLN A 505 -1.25 -12.74 18.09
C GLN A 505 -1.26 -12.35 16.62
N ALA A 506 -2.46 -12.25 16.03
CA ALA A 506 -2.72 -11.78 14.67
C ALA A 506 -2.15 -10.36 14.42
N ALA A 507 -2.52 -9.38 15.24
CA ALA A 507 -1.99 -8.03 15.13
C ALA A 507 -0.45 -8.00 15.24
N THR A 508 0.12 -8.80 16.14
CA THR A 508 1.58 -8.88 16.31
C THR A 508 2.27 -9.49 15.09
N THR A 509 1.68 -10.50 14.42
CA THR A 509 2.23 -11.05 13.18
C THR A 509 2.27 -10.04 12.06
N THR A 510 1.20 -9.28 11.89
CA THR A 510 1.11 -8.22 10.86
C THR A 510 2.17 -7.13 11.10
N LEU A 511 2.39 -6.75 12.36
CA LEU A 511 3.47 -5.82 12.74
C LEU A 511 4.86 -6.36 12.43
N ILE A 512 5.15 -7.60 12.83
CA ILE A 512 6.47 -8.24 12.61
C ILE A 512 6.75 -8.41 11.11
N CYS A 513 5.74 -8.75 10.31
CA CYS A 513 5.88 -8.95 8.88
C CYS A 513 6.33 -7.68 8.15
N VAL A 514 5.79 -6.52 8.54
CA VAL A 514 5.97 -5.26 7.83
C VAL A 514 7.16 -4.44 8.35
N LEU A 515 7.58 -4.66 9.60
CA LEU A 515 8.64 -3.89 10.28
C LEU A 515 9.96 -3.76 9.50
N PRO A 516 10.49 -4.78 8.81
CA PRO A 516 11.73 -4.64 8.03
C PRO A 516 11.65 -3.61 6.90
N LEU A 517 10.47 -3.34 6.34
CA LEU A 517 10.29 -2.37 5.25
C LEU A 517 10.60 -0.93 5.68
N TYR A 518 10.53 -0.63 6.98
CA TYR A 518 10.92 0.67 7.51
C TYR A 518 12.39 1.02 7.23
N SER A 519 13.24 -0.01 7.11
CA SER A 519 14.67 0.16 6.79
C SER A 519 14.93 0.33 5.28
N TYR A 520 13.90 0.32 4.44
CA TYR A 520 14.07 0.40 2.99
C TYR A 520 14.11 1.86 2.48
N ASN A 521 15.02 2.12 1.54
CA ASN A 521 15.34 3.46 1.03
C ASN A 521 14.36 4.03 -0.01
N VAL A 522 13.09 3.63 0.05
CA VAL A 522 12.04 4.10 -0.88
C VAL A 522 10.82 4.54 -0.07
N TYR A 523 10.45 5.81 -0.23
CA TYR A 523 9.37 6.45 0.52
C TYR A 523 8.05 5.66 0.43
N MET A 524 7.65 5.23 -0.77
CA MET A 524 6.43 4.45 -0.99
C MET A 524 6.29 3.26 -0.03
N TYR A 525 7.35 2.48 0.16
CA TYR A 525 7.31 1.28 1.02
C TYR A 525 7.33 1.61 2.50
N VAL A 526 8.06 2.67 2.88
CA VAL A 526 8.08 3.14 4.27
C VAL A 526 6.70 3.67 4.67
N THR A 527 6.07 4.51 3.84
CA THR A 527 4.72 5.01 4.11
C THR A 527 3.67 3.90 4.12
N PHE A 528 3.84 2.89 3.26
CA PHE A 528 2.98 1.71 3.26
C PHE A 528 3.11 0.93 4.57
N ALA A 529 4.35 0.76 5.07
CA ALA A 529 4.63 0.09 6.32
C ALA A 529 4.10 0.86 7.54
N GLU A 530 4.33 2.17 7.59
CA GLU A 530 3.82 3.06 8.62
C GLU A 530 2.30 3.00 8.71
N ALA A 531 1.62 3.01 7.57
CA ALA A 531 0.16 2.90 7.52
C ALA A 531 -0.33 1.57 8.12
N ILE A 532 0.22 0.43 7.70
CA ILE A 532 -0.18 -0.88 8.25
C ILE A 532 0.08 -0.95 9.77
N ILE A 533 1.25 -0.48 10.22
CA ILE A 533 1.63 -0.50 11.64
C ILE A 533 0.65 0.35 12.47
N LEU A 534 0.39 1.58 12.03
CA LEU A 534 -0.53 2.50 12.70
C LEU A 534 -1.93 1.89 12.80
N CYS A 535 -2.38 1.24 11.73
CA CYS A 535 -3.71 0.65 11.64
C CYS A 535 -3.85 -0.63 12.46
N SER A 536 -2.81 -1.46 12.52
CA SER A 536 -2.80 -2.63 13.39
C SER A 536 -2.83 -2.22 14.87
N ILE A 537 -2.04 -1.21 15.27
CA ILE A 537 -2.01 -0.70 16.66
C ILE A 537 -3.35 -0.07 17.05
N PHE A 538 -3.88 0.85 16.24
CA PHE A 538 -5.15 1.49 16.55
C PHE A 538 -6.33 0.52 16.43
N GLY A 539 -6.34 -0.38 15.44
CA GLY A 539 -7.34 -1.42 15.30
C GLY A 539 -7.41 -2.30 16.54
N LEU A 540 -6.26 -2.76 17.05
CA LEU A 540 -6.19 -3.55 18.28
C LEU A 540 -6.66 -2.75 19.51
N LEU A 541 -6.26 -1.47 19.63
CA LEU A 541 -6.69 -0.60 20.72
C LEU A 541 -8.21 -0.39 20.70
N HIS A 542 -8.80 -0.15 19.53
CA HIS A 542 -10.24 -0.01 19.36
C HIS A 542 -10.97 -1.31 19.70
N ALA A 543 -10.47 -2.44 19.22
CA ALA A 543 -11.03 -3.77 19.48
C ALA A 543 -11.03 -4.13 20.98
N VAL A 544 -9.93 -3.89 21.70
CA VAL A 544 -9.78 -4.35 23.10
C VAL A 544 -10.24 -3.31 24.13
N VAL A 545 -10.23 -2.02 23.80
CA VAL A 545 -10.57 -0.93 24.74
C VAL A 545 -11.88 -0.26 24.37
N VAL A 546 -11.97 0.31 23.17
CA VAL A 546 -13.08 1.20 22.78
C VAL A 546 -14.38 0.43 22.65
N ILE A 547 -14.36 -0.70 21.95
CA ILE A 547 -15.56 -1.52 21.73
C ILE A 547 -16.11 -2.06 23.05
N PRO A 548 -15.32 -2.73 23.92
CA PRO A 548 -15.82 -3.19 25.22
C PRO A 548 -16.37 -2.05 26.08
N PHE A 549 -15.69 -0.90 26.08
CA PHE A 549 -16.15 0.28 26.79
C PHE A 549 -17.54 0.76 26.31
N LEU A 550 -17.74 0.87 24.99
CA LEU A 550 -19.00 1.31 24.41
C LEU A 550 -20.15 0.34 24.71
N PHE A 551 -19.93 -0.97 24.59
CA PHE A 551 -20.92 -2.00 24.94
C PHE A 551 -21.23 -2.13 26.43
N LEU A 552 -20.27 -1.82 27.31
CA LEU A 552 -20.51 -1.83 28.76
C LEU A 552 -21.23 -0.55 29.23
N PHE A 553 -21.26 0.48 28.39
CA PHE A 553 -21.91 1.76 28.68
C PHE A 553 -23.33 1.87 28.13
N PHE A 554 -23.56 1.45 26.87
CA PHE A 554 -24.84 1.49 26.14
C PHE A 554 -25.47 0.10 26.00
#